data_AF-A0A085ESE0-F1
#
_entry.id   AF-A0A085ESE0-F1
#
_cell.length_a   1.000
_cell.length_b   1.000
_cell.length_c   1.000
_cell.angle_alpha   90.00
_cell.angle_beta   90.00
_cell.angle_gamma   90.00
#
_symmetry.space_group_name_H-M   'P 1'
#
loop_
_entity.id
_entity.type
_entity.pdbx_description
1 polymer ?
#
loop_
_entity_poly.entity_id
_entity_poly.type
_entity_poly.pdbx_seq_one_letter_code
_entity_poly.pdbx_strand_id
1 'polypeptide(L)'
;MVELLGDPDASFRTVAVLYQDFLVRCRIRRVPGEPPALPAFKRKLAVARVAPDTETAQSDGWQTALSLSETLSDDVQGVFLVLAQAALTNAPCPSDATLARLYGTHSSSRARRLLTWFEERGLLVVRLDFRNNRVVAFPDLNAETAAGDPNGPDTMVDQRGAAE
;
A
#
# COMPACT_ATOMS: atom_id res chain seq x y z
N MET A 1 -15.00 0.50 7.59
CA MET A 1 -13.57 0.26 7.28
C MET A 1 -12.75 0.06 8.54
N VAL A 2 -12.67 1.04 9.45
CA VAL A 2 -11.92 0.92 10.72
C VAL A 2 -12.30 -0.35 11.49
N GLU A 3 -13.60 -0.60 11.72
CA GLU A 3 -14.07 -1.79 12.44
C GLU A 3 -13.85 -3.10 11.68
N LEU A 4 -13.86 -3.06 10.35
CA LEU A 4 -13.59 -4.24 9.51
C LEU A 4 -12.11 -4.64 9.61
N LEU A 5 -11.22 -3.66 9.64
CA LEU A 5 -9.77 -3.86 9.73
C LEU A 5 -9.27 -4.03 11.17
N GLY A 6 -10.06 -3.61 12.16
CA GLY A 6 -9.78 -3.87 13.57
C GLY A 6 -10.14 -5.29 14.02
N ASP A 7 -10.76 -6.11 13.16
CA ASP A 7 -10.92 -7.55 13.38
C ASP A 7 -9.55 -8.22 13.16
N PRO A 8 -8.96 -8.89 14.18
CA PRO A 8 -7.63 -9.49 14.07
C PRO A 8 -7.52 -10.52 12.94
N ASP A 9 -8.64 -11.12 12.52
CA ASP A 9 -8.65 -12.09 11.42
C ASP A 9 -8.77 -11.44 10.03
N ALA A 10 -9.09 -10.14 9.95
CA ALA A 10 -9.36 -9.46 8.69
C ALA A 10 -8.15 -9.47 7.74
N SER A 11 -6.94 -9.49 8.29
CA SER A 11 -5.68 -9.61 7.55
C SER A 11 -5.55 -10.92 6.78
N PHE A 12 -6.23 -11.99 7.22
CA PHE A 12 -6.15 -13.33 6.61
C PHE A 12 -7.32 -13.64 5.67
N ARG A 13 -8.38 -12.82 5.68
CA ARG A 13 -9.58 -13.04 4.87
C ARG A 13 -9.38 -12.53 3.44
N THR A 14 -9.98 -13.24 2.49
CA THR A 14 -9.97 -12.81 1.08
C THR A 14 -10.76 -11.52 0.92
N VAL A 15 -10.43 -10.74 -0.11
CA VAL A 15 -11.15 -9.49 -0.44
C VAL A 15 -12.66 -9.75 -0.62
N ALA A 16 -13.04 -10.89 -1.20
CA ALA A 16 -14.44 -11.26 -1.38
C ALA A 16 -15.15 -11.45 -0.03
N VAL A 17 -14.51 -12.13 0.94
CA VAL A 17 -15.06 -12.31 2.29
C VAL A 17 -15.15 -10.99 3.04
N LEU A 18 -14.10 -10.16 2.96
CA LEU A 18 -14.10 -8.83 3.58
C LEU A 18 -15.19 -7.92 3.00
N TYR A 19 -15.48 -8.03 1.70
CA TYR A 19 -16.56 -7.29 1.06
C TYR A 19 -17.94 -7.74 1.56
N GLN A 20 -18.17 -9.05 1.68
CA GLN A 20 -19.43 -9.56 2.22
C GLN A 20 -19.66 -9.12 3.68
N ASP A 21 -18.64 -9.24 4.53
CA ASP A 21 -18.70 -8.76 5.92
C ASP A 21 -18.96 -7.25 5.98
N PHE A 22 -18.28 -6.46 5.13
CA PHE A 22 -18.51 -5.04 5.02
C PHE A 22 -19.98 -4.70 4.67
N LEU A 23 -20.58 -5.40 3.71
CA LEU A 23 -21.99 -5.22 3.34
C LEU A 23 -22.93 -5.57 4.50
N VAL A 24 -22.67 -6.67 5.21
CA VAL A 24 -23.44 -7.09 6.38
C VAL A 24 -23.38 -6.01 7.47
N ARG A 25 -22.20 -5.49 7.77
CA ARG A 25 -22.02 -4.42 8.78
C ARG A 25 -22.69 -3.11 8.37
N CYS A 26 -22.66 -2.74 7.09
CA CYS A 26 -23.40 -1.57 6.59
C CYS A 26 -24.91 -1.73 6.84
N ARG A 27 -25.45 -2.93 6.60
CA ARG A 27 -26.86 -3.24 6.83
C ARG A 27 -27.25 -3.24 8.30
N ILE A 28 -26.42 -3.83 9.17
CA ILE A 28 -26.64 -3.83 10.63
C ILE A 28 -26.64 -2.39 11.17
N ARG A 29 -25.68 -1.56 10.73
CA ARG A 29 -25.54 -0.16 11.18
C ARG A 29 -26.49 0.82 10.49
N ARG A 30 -27.34 0.34 9.56
CA ARG A 30 -28.27 1.17 8.78
C ARG A 30 -27.59 2.39 8.15
N VAL A 31 -26.39 2.19 7.60
CA VAL A 31 -25.65 3.27 6.94
C VAL A 31 -26.49 3.78 5.76
N PRO A 32 -26.79 5.07 5.67
CA PRO A 32 -27.60 5.62 4.59
C PRO A 32 -26.84 5.61 3.26
N GLY A 33 -27.53 5.25 2.18
CA GLY A 33 -26.98 5.20 0.82
C GLY A 33 -26.65 3.78 0.34
N GLU A 34 -26.39 3.66 -0.96
CA GLU A 34 -25.96 2.40 -1.57
C GLU A 34 -24.52 2.09 -1.14
N PRO A 35 -24.23 0.88 -0.63
CA PRO A 35 -22.86 0.50 -0.31
C PRO A 35 -21.95 0.61 -1.55
N PRO A 36 -20.67 0.96 -1.38
CA PRO A 36 -19.73 1.05 -2.49
C PRO A 36 -19.64 -0.27 -3.24
N ALA A 37 -19.67 -0.21 -4.57
CA ALA A 37 -19.39 -1.36 -5.42
C ALA A 37 -18.00 -1.94 -5.13
N LEU A 38 -17.80 -3.22 -5.47
CA LEU A 38 -16.57 -3.97 -5.16
C LEU A 38 -15.28 -3.23 -5.55
N PRO A 39 -15.14 -2.56 -6.72
CA PRO A 39 -13.93 -1.80 -7.03
C PRO A 39 -13.70 -0.63 -6.06
N ALA A 40 -14.74 0.14 -5.75
CA ALA A 40 -14.63 1.23 -4.77
C ALA A 40 -14.29 0.71 -3.36
N PHE A 41 -14.78 -0.48 -2.99
CA PHE A 41 -14.39 -1.14 -1.75
C PHE A 41 -12.92 -1.57 -1.77
N LYS A 42 -12.43 -2.17 -2.85
CA LYS A 42 -11.02 -2.57 -2.99
C LYS A 42 -10.08 -1.38 -2.84
N ARG A 43 -10.40 -0.24 -3.47
CA ARG A 43 -9.65 1.02 -3.31
C ARG A 43 -9.61 1.47 -1.85
N LYS A 44 -10.78 1.52 -1.19
CA LYS A 44 -10.86 1.87 0.24
C LYS A 44 -10.08 0.89 1.11
N LEU A 45 -10.07 -0.40 0.77
CA LEU A 45 -9.34 -1.44 1.48
C LEU A 45 -7.82 -1.29 1.28
N ALA A 46 -7.36 -0.99 0.07
CA ALA A 46 -5.95 -0.75 -0.23
C ALA A 46 -5.41 0.44 0.57
N VAL A 47 -6.10 1.57 0.54
CA VAL A 47 -5.76 2.77 1.32
C VAL A 47 -5.75 2.47 2.82
N ALA A 48 -6.80 1.83 3.32
CA ALA A 48 -6.95 1.59 4.74
C ALA A 48 -5.97 0.54 5.29
N ARG A 49 -5.36 -0.31 4.45
CA ARG A 49 -4.30 -1.25 4.82
C ARG A 49 -2.93 -0.59 4.99
N VAL A 50 -2.68 0.55 4.35
CA VAL A 50 -1.42 1.28 4.50
C VAL A 50 -1.34 1.97 5.86
N ALA A 51 -2.49 2.42 6.38
CA ALA A 51 -2.68 2.93 7.74
C ALA A 51 -1.53 3.84 8.22
N PRO A 52 -1.30 5.00 7.56
CA PRO A 52 -0.33 5.97 8.04
C PRO A 52 -0.65 6.49 9.43
N ASP A 53 0.38 6.93 10.14
CA ASP A 53 0.23 7.69 11.36
C ASP A 53 -0.56 8.99 11.11
N THR A 54 -1.08 9.59 12.17
CA THR A 54 -1.99 10.74 12.05
C THR A 54 -1.33 11.95 11.41
N GLU A 55 -0.03 12.16 11.63
CA GLU A 55 0.72 13.28 11.06
C GLU A 55 0.88 13.09 9.55
N THR A 56 1.37 11.92 9.13
CA THR A 56 1.49 11.58 7.71
C THR A 56 0.14 11.65 7.01
N ALA A 57 -0.92 11.12 7.62
CA ALA A 57 -2.27 11.11 7.04
C ALA A 57 -2.83 12.52 6.78
N GLN A 58 -2.43 13.51 7.57
CA GLN A 58 -2.86 14.91 7.45
C GLN A 58 -1.94 15.75 6.55
N SER A 59 -0.77 15.21 6.16
CA SER A 59 0.18 15.93 5.32
C SER A 59 -0.33 16.15 3.90
N ASP A 60 0.04 17.29 3.29
CA ASP A 60 -0.27 17.60 1.89
C ASP A 60 0.31 16.55 0.94
N GLY A 61 1.51 16.04 1.24
CA GLY A 61 2.15 14.97 0.47
C GLY A 61 1.32 13.69 0.43
N TRP A 62 0.68 13.32 1.55
CA TRP A 62 -0.23 12.17 1.58
C TRP A 62 -1.52 12.42 0.80
N GLN A 63 -2.09 13.63 0.87
CA GLN A 63 -3.27 13.97 0.06
C GLN A 63 -2.95 13.90 -1.44
N THR A 64 -1.79 14.40 -1.87
CA THR A 64 -1.30 14.27 -3.25
C THR A 64 -1.11 12.80 -3.64
N ALA A 65 -0.50 11.98 -2.77
CA ALA A 65 -0.34 10.54 -3.00
C ALA A 65 -1.70 9.85 -3.21
N LEU A 66 -2.71 10.19 -2.39
CA LEU A 66 -4.06 9.66 -2.55
C LEU A 66 -4.64 10.04 -3.90
N SER A 67 -4.54 11.31 -4.32
CA SER A 67 -5.04 11.77 -5.63
C SER A 67 -4.34 11.07 -6.80
N LEU A 68 -3.02 10.94 -6.79
CA LEU A 68 -2.27 10.23 -7.83
C LEU A 68 -2.69 8.75 -7.92
N SER A 69 -2.93 8.13 -6.76
CA SER A 69 -3.32 6.73 -6.66
C SER A 69 -4.69 6.44 -7.27
N GLU A 70 -5.56 7.43 -7.45
CA GLU A 70 -6.88 7.25 -8.08
C GLU A 70 -6.78 6.89 -9.57
N THR A 71 -5.64 7.19 -10.21
CA THR A 71 -5.36 6.85 -11.60
C THR A 71 -4.82 5.43 -11.79
N LEU A 72 -4.68 4.69 -10.68
CA LEU A 72 -4.15 3.34 -10.64
C LEU A 72 -5.26 2.31 -10.53
N SER A 73 -5.01 1.10 -11.01
CA SER A 73 -5.91 -0.03 -10.77
C SER A 73 -5.81 -0.50 -9.32
N ASP A 74 -6.91 -1.06 -8.81
CA ASP A 74 -7.06 -1.44 -7.40
C ASP A 74 -5.97 -2.40 -6.89
N ASP A 75 -5.40 -3.23 -7.78
CA ASP A 75 -4.37 -4.23 -7.46
C ASP A 75 -2.99 -3.63 -7.21
N VAL A 76 -2.70 -2.45 -7.77
CA VAL A 76 -1.39 -1.77 -7.64
C VAL A 76 -1.47 -0.53 -6.75
N GLN A 77 -2.67 0.01 -6.52
CA GLN A 77 -2.88 1.20 -5.69
C GLN A 77 -2.28 1.07 -4.29
N GLY A 78 -2.46 -0.09 -3.64
CA GLY A 78 -1.91 -0.34 -2.31
C GLY A 78 -0.38 -0.33 -2.28
N VAL A 79 0.26 -0.88 -3.33
CA VAL A 79 1.72 -0.90 -3.45
C VAL A 79 2.27 0.52 -3.60
N PHE A 80 1.63 1.33 -4.44
CA PHE A 80 1.98 2.73 -4.64
C PHE A 80 1.91 3.52 -3.33
N LEU A 81 0.82 3.37 -2.58
CA LEU A 81 0.61 4.10 -1.33
C LEU A 81 1.60 3.69 -0.23
N VAL A 82 2.02 2.43 -0.17
CA VAL A 82 3.08 2.00 0.76
C VAL A 82 4.42 2.64 0.41
N LEU A 83 4.76 2.72 -0.88
CA LEU A 83 5.99 3.40 -1.33
C LEU A 83 5.94 4.90 -1.03
N ALA A 84 4.79 5.54 -1.28
CA ALA A 84 4.59 6.97 -1.00
C ALA A 84 4.70 7.26 0.50
N GLN A 85 4.09 6.42 1.35
CA GLN A 85 4.24 6.54 2.80
C GLN A 85 5.70 6.41 3.23
N ALA A 86 6.42 5.41 2.71
CA ALA A 86 7.84 5.23 3.02
C ALA A 86 8.67 6.45 2.61
N ALA A 87 8.32 7.11 1.49
CA ALA A 87 8.98 8.34 1.07
C ALA A 87 8.68 9.52 2.00
N LEU A 88 7.41 9.73 2.36
CA LEU A 88 6.99 10.83 3.25
C LEU A 88 7.56 10.70 4.66
N THR A 89 7.76 9.46 5.13
CA THR A 89 8.32 9.15 6.45
C THR A 89 9.83 8.91 6.44
N ASN A 90 10.48 9.04 5.29
CA ASN A 90 11.89 8.71 5.08
C ASN A 90 12.27 7.29 5.58
N ALA A 91 11.34 6.34 5.48
CA ALA A 91 11.56 4.95 5.81
C ALA A 91 12.34 4.24 4.68
N PRO A 92 13.07 3.15 4.98
CA PRO A 92 13.78 2.37 3.96
C PRO A 92 12.84 1.88 2.86
N CYS A 93 13.31 1.90 1.61
CA CYS A 93 12.54 1.36 0.50
C CYS A 93 12.21 -0.13 0.74
N PRO A 94 10.93 -0.54 0.66
CA PRO A 94 10.52 -1.94 0.83
C PRO A 94 11.23 -2.88 -0.15
N SER A 95 11.49 -4.13 0.24
CA SER A 95 12.13 -5.14 -0.62
C SER A 95 11.20 -5.61 -1.75
N ASP A 96 11.75 -6.26 -2.78
CA ASP A 96 10.96 -6.88 -3.85
C ASP A 96 10.01 -7.95 -3.29
N ALA A 97 10.38 -8.62 -2.20
CA ALA A 97 9.56 -9.63 -1.54
C ALA A 97 8.33 -9.00 -0.88
N THR A 98 8.51 -7.87 -0.16
CA THR A 98 7.39 -7.11 0.42
C THR A 98 6.48 -6.53 -0.65
N LEU A 99 7.05 -5.92 -1.70
CA LEU A 99 6.26 -5.38 -2.81
C LEU A 99 5.48 -6.47 -3.55
N ALA A 100 6.09 -7.64 -3.76
CA ALA A 100 5.41 -8.77 -4.38
C ALA A 100 4.19 -9.21 -3.55
N ARG A 101 4.34 -9.35 -2.22
CA ARG A 101 3.23 -9.70 -1.34
C ARG A 101 2.11 -8.68 -1.40
N LEU A 102 2.42 -7.39 -1.32
CA LEU A 102 1.44 -6.31 -1.41
C LEU A 102 0.68 -6.34 -2.75
N TYR A 103 1.40 -6.66 -3.82
CA TYR A 103 0.81 -6.86 -5.15
C TYR A 103 0.03 -8.18 -5.29
N GLY A 104 0.04 -9.06 -4.29
CA GLY A 104 -0.66 -10.35 -4.32
C GLY A 104 0.07 -11.44 -5.13
N THR A 105 1.39 -11.33 -5.24
CA THR A 105 2.26 -12.23 -6.02
C THR A 105 3.44 -12.73 -5.19
N HIS A 106 3.95 -13.93 -5.46
CA HIS A 106 5.21 -14.44 -4.90
C HIS A 106 6.43 -14.15 -5.79
N SER A 107 6.23 -13.48 -6.92
CA SER A 107 7.26 -13.22 -7.93
C SER A 107 7.90 -11.83 -7.74
N SER A 108 9.15 -11.81 -7.28
CA SER A 108 9.98 -10.59 -7.18
C SER A 108 10.16 -9.89 -8.53
N SER A 109 10.22 -10.65 -9.63
CA SER A 109 10.33 -10.06 -10.98
C SER A 109 9.08 -9.28 -11.38
N ARG A 110 7.88 -9.69 -10.94
CA ARG A 110 6.66 -8.90 -11.15
C ARG A 110 6.67 -7.61 -10.33
N ALA A 111 7.19 -7.65 -9.10
CA ALA A 111 7.36 -6.45 -8.28
C ALA A 111 8.31 -5.44 -8.93
N ARG A 112 9.44 -5.90 -9.48
CA ARG A 112 10.37 -5.01 -10.22
C ARG A 112 9.71 -4.40 -11.46
N ARG A 113 8.99 -5.19 -12.24
CA ARG A 113 8.24 -4.68 -13.41
C ARG A 113 7.19 -3.64 -13.01
N LEU A 114 6.55 -3.81 -11.86
CA LEU A 114 5.60 -2.84 -11.34
C LEU A 114 6.27 -1.50 -11.01
N LEU A 115 7.47 -1.52 -10.43
CA LEU A 115 8.24 -0.29 -10.20
C LEU A 115 8.62 0.40 -11.52
N THR A 116 9.10 -0.35 -12.51
CA THR A 116 9.37 0.18 -13.86
C THR A 116 8.12 0.79 -14.49
N TRP A 117 6.97 0.14 -14.33
CA TRP A 117 5.71 0.66 -14.87
C TRP A 117 5.26 1.96 -14.18
N PHE A 118 5.46 2.10 -12.86
CA PHE A 118 5.20 3.37 -12.18
C PHE A 118 6.14 4.47 -12.68
N GLU A 119 7.41 4.15 -12.92
CA GLU A 119 8.42 5.07 -13.44
C GLU A 119 8.11 5.52 -14.88
N GLU A 120 7.72 4.60 -15.76
CA GLU A 120 7.28 4.91 -17.13
C GLU A 120 6.06 5.85 -17.17
N ARG A 121 5.20 5.79 -16.14
CA ARG A 121 4.07 6.71 -15.96
C ARG A 121 4.45 8.04 -15.32
N GLY A 122 5.71 8.24 -14.95
CA GLY A 122 6.21 9.44 -14.29
C GLY A 122 5.78 9.59 -12.83
N LEU A 123 5.27 8.53 -12.21
CA LEU A 123 4.72 8.59 -10.84
C LEU A 123 5.81 8.54 -9.76
N LEU A 124 6.95 7.94 -10.09
CA LEU A 124 8.11 7.82 -9.21
C LEU A 124 9.37 7.66 -10.07
N VAL A 125 10.54 7.76 -9.43
CA VAL A 125 11.84 7.48 -10.03
C VAL A 125 12.58 6.49 -9.14
N VAL A 126 13.12 5.43 -9.74
CA VAL A 126 13.88 4.40 -9.05
C VAL A 126 15.37 4.65 -9.22
N ARG A 127 16.10 4.76 -8.12
CA ARG A 127 17.56 4.92 -8.10
C ARG A 127 18.19 3.80 -7.29
N LEU A 128 19.44 3.49 -7.61
CA LEU A 128 20.30 2.64 -6.80
C LEU A 128 21.44 3.50 -6.22
N ASP A 129 21.76 3.29 -4.94
CA ASP A 129 22.94 3.87 -4.33
C ASP A 129 24.20 3.04 -4.69
N PHE A 130 25.37 3.46 -4.17
CA PHE A 130 26.65 2.76 -4.40
C PHE A 130 26.72 1.34 -3.82
N ARG A 131 25.78 0.98 -2.94
CA ARG A 131 25.66 -0.34 -2.32
C ARG A 131 24.57 -1.18 -2.98
N ASN A 132 24.01 -0.73 -4.11
CA ASN A 132 22.85 -1.32 -4.78
C ASN A 132 21.57 -1.33 -3.94
N ASN A 133 21.47 -0.49 -2.91
CA ASN A 133 20.20 -0.25 -2.22
C ASN A 133 19.32 0.64 -3.09
N ARG A 134 18.02 0.34 -3.10
CA ARG A 134 17.02 1.12 -3.83
C ARG A 134 16.57 2.32 -3.04
N VAL A 135 16.47 3.43 -3.75
CA VAL A 135 15.80 4.67 -3.34
C VAL A 135 14.69 4.95 -4.35
N VAL A 136 13.47 5.19 -3.87
CA VAL A 136 12.34 5.60 -4.71
C VAL A 136 12.01 7.05 -4.39
N ALA A 137 12.11 7.92 -5.39
CA ALA A 137 11.76 9.32 -5.29
C ALA A 137 10.39 9.59 -5.93
N PHE A 138 9.60 10.44 -5.30
CA PHE A 138 8.29 10.87 -5.79
C PHE A 138 8.36 12.36 -6.15
N PRO A 139 8.50 12.71 -7.44
CA PRO A 139 8.64 14.11 -7.86
C PRO A 139 7.52 15.02 -7.37
N ASP A 140 6.26 14.57 -7.50
CA ASP A 140 5.07 15.34 -7.10
C ASP A 140 4.92 15.51 -5.59
N LEU A 141 5.56 14.64 -4.79
CA LEU A 141 5.53 14.70 -3.34
C LEU A 141 6.74 15.46 -2.77
N ASN A 142 7.75 15.72 -3.62
CA ASN A 142 9.06 16.23 -3.21
C ASN A 142 9.66 15.43 -2.04
N ALA A 143 9.52 14.10 -2.10
CA ALA A 143 9.95 13.17 -1.05
C ALA A 143 10.60 11.92 -1.65
N GLU A 144 11.46 11.25 -0.89
CA GLU A 144 12.10 10.00 -1.29
C GLU A 144 12.25 9.05 -0.11
N THR A 145 12.21 7.75 -0.40
CA THR A 145 12.47 6.71 0.61
C THR A 145 13.94 6.75 1.02
N ALA A 146 14.26 6.35 2.25
CA ALA A 146 15.63 5.98 2.57
C ALA A 146 16.09 4.77 1.74
N ALA A 147 17.41 4.60 1.62
CA ALA A 147 17.99 3.46 0.91
C ALA A 147 17.59 2.13 1.57
N GLY A 148 17.00 1.22 0.79
CA GLY A 148 16.58 -0.11 1.25
C GLY A 148 17.07 -1.23 0.34
N ASP A 149 17.37 -2.41 0.90
CA ASP A 149 17.84 -3.57 0.13
C ASP A 149 16.71 -4.18 -0.72
N PRO A 150 16.79 -4.15 -2.07
CA PRO A 150 15.79 -4.75 -2.95
C PRO A 150 15.63 -6.27 -2.74
N ASN A 151 16.72 -6.95 -2.35
CA ASN A 151 16.76 -8.39 -2.14
C ASN A 151 16.51 -8.78 -0.68
N GLY A 152 16.19 -7.81 0.17
CA GLY A 152 15.87 -8.04 1.57
C GLY A 152 14.65 -8.97 1.75
N PRO A 153 14.47 -9.52 2.96
CA PRO A 153 13.32 -10.36 3.26
C PRO A 153 12.01 -9.57 3.15
N ASP A 154 10.90 -10.29 3.16
CA ASP A 154 9.61 -9.63 3.34
C ASP A 154 9.43 -9.23 4.81
N THR A 155 9.54 -7.93 5.10
CA THR A 155 9.43 -7.37 6.46
C THR A 155 8.01 -7.46 7.04
N MET A 156 6.99 -7.70 6.22
CA MET A 156 5.63 -8.02 6.70
C MET A 156 5.52 -9.47 7.23
N VAL A 157 6.53 -10.32 7.01
CA VAL A 157 6.66 -11.60 7.73
C VAL A 157 7.13 -11.36 9.16
N ASP A 158 8.02 -10.39 9.38
CA ASP A 158 8.75 -10.24 10.65
C ASP A 158 7.87 -9.68 11.79
N GLN A 159 6.84 -8.89 11.45
CA GLN A 159 5.78 -8.52 12.40
C GLN A 159 4.94 -9.71 12.90
N ARG A 160 5.10 -10.91 12.32
CA ARG A 160 4.40 -12.14 12.73
C ARG A 160 5.16 -12.98 13.75
N GLY A 161 6.45 -12.69 14.01
CA GLY A 161 7.28 -13.46 14.95
C GLY A 161 7.45 -12.81 16.33
N ALA A 162 7.04 -11.55 16.50
CA ALA A 162 7.24 -10.79 17.74
C ALA A 162 6.07 -10.91 18.74
N ALA A 163 5.12 -11.81 18.49
CA ALA A 163 4.00 -12.13 19.37
C ALA A 163 3.88 -13.65 19.53
N GLU A 164 4.93 -14.27 20.07
CA GLU A 164 4.86 -15.59 20.74
C GLU A 164 5.28 -15.44 22.20
#